data_AF-A0A366M4T2-F1
#
_entry.id   AF-A0A366M4T2-F1
#
_cell.length_a   1.000
_cell.length_b   1.000
_cell.length_c   1.000
_cell.angle_alpha   90.00
_cell.angle_beta   90.00
_cell.angle_gamma   90.00
#
_symmetry.space_group_name_H-M   'P 1'
#
loop_
_entity.id
_entity.type
_entity.pdbx_description
1 polymer ?
#
loop_
_entity_poly.entity_id
_entity_poly.type
_entity_poly.pdbx_seq_one_letter_code
_entity_poly.pdbx_strand_id
1 'polypeptide(L)'
;MQSQGREPYGEVSPRVKEVWVAKDQAKVIDCQDMANAGMADATTHKPLPASSSTRAAANVEATLKRDSSGRWLLTGLTVKEAPCTPPSP
;
A
#
# COMPACT_ATOMS: atom_id res chain seq x y z
N MET A 1 -0.49 17.51 -9.01
CA MET A 1 -1.33 17.33 -7.81
C MET A 1 -0.79 18.29 -6.76
N GLN A 2 -1.46 19.41 -6.49
CA GLN A 2 -1.04 20.33 -5.43
C GLN A 2 -1.32 19.64 -4.09
N SER A 3 -0.28 19.32 -3.32
CA SER A 3 -0.46 18.87 -1.95
C SER A 3 -1.10 20.04 -1.19
N GLN A 4 -2.22 19.80 -0.51
CA GLN A 4 -2.91 20.81 0.29
C GLN A 4 -2.11 21.18 1.56
N GLY A 5 -0.79 21.41 1.44
CA GLY A 5 0.11 21.49 2.58
C GLY A 5 0.13 20.21 3.42
N ARG A 6 -0.05 19.04 2.79
CA ARG A 6 -0.07 17.74 3.47
C ARG A 6 1.05 16.84 2.95
N GLU A 7 1.62 16.06 3.85
CA GLU A 7 2.62 15.03 3.54
C GLU A 7 2.25 13.69 4.21
N PRO A 8 2.68 12.54 3.67
CA PRO A 8 2.55 11.27 4.37
C PRO A 8 3.34 11.28 5.68
N TYR A 9 2.84 10.64 6.72
CA TYR A 9 3.62 10.32 7.93
C TYR A 9 3.45 8.85 8.31
N GLY A 10 4.42 8.34 9.08
CA GLY A 10 4.40 7.00 9.62
C GLY A 10 4.84 5.94 8.61
N GLU A 11 4.45 4.69 8.85
CA GLU A 11 4.87 3.54 8.05
C GLU A 11 3.65 2.72 7.61
N VAL A 12 3.64 2.35 6.33
CA VAL A 12 2.77 1.31 5.81
C VAL A 12 3.59 0.02 5.72
N SER A 13 3.23 -0.98 6.53
CA SER A 13 3.94 -2.25 6.53
C SER A 13 3.22 -3.26 5.63
N PRO A 14 3.84 -3.74 4.54
CA PRO A 14 3.25 -4.77 3.69
C PRO A 14 3.20 -6.12 4.42
N ARG A 15 2.12 -6.88 4.21
CA ARG A 15 1.90 -8.24 4.73
C ARG A 15 1.35 -9.09 3.60
N VAL A 16 2.27 -9.54 2.75
CA VAL A 16 1.94 -10.33 1.55
C VAL A 16 1.19 -11.59 1.96
N LYS A 17 0.00 -11.79 1.39
CA LYS A 17 -0.84 -12.97 1.63
C LYS A 17 -0.63 -14.02 0.57
N GLU A 18 -0.54 -13.60 -0.69
CA GLU A 18 -0.50 -14.52 -1.81
C GLU A 18 0.27 -13.93 -2.98
N VAL A 19 1.04 -14.79 -3.63
CA VAL A 19 1.81 -14.46 -4.84
C VAL A 19 1.54 -15.54 -5.88
N TRP A 20 1.09 -15.12 -7.06
CA TRP A 20 1.01 -15.97 -8.23
C TRP A 20 1.99 -15.48 -9.28
N VAL A 21 2.69 -16.43 -9.90
CA VAL A 21 3.62 -16.14 -11.00
C VAL A 21 3.28 -17.07 -12.16
N ALA A 22 3.06 -16.50 -13.33
CA ALA A 22 2.82 -17.22 -14.58
C ALA A 22 3.62 -16.58 -15.70
N LYS A 23 4.71 -17.23 -16.13
CA LYS A 23 5.65 -16.73 -17.15
C LYS A 23 6.17 -15.33 -16.79
N ASP A 24 5.82 -14.33 -17.60
CA ASP A 24 6.19 -12.91 -17.48
C ASP A 24 5.11 -12.10 -16.75
N GLN A 25 4.12 -12.74 -16.12
CA GLN A 25 3.08 -12.07 -15.34
C GLN A 25 3.13 -12.52 -13.88
N ALA A 26 2.83 -11.60 -12.97
CA ALA A 26 2.64 -11.91 -11.56
C ALA A 26 1.46 -11.13 -10.99
N LYS A 27 0.85 -11.71 -9.95
CA LYS A 27 -0.16 -11.07 -9.12
C LYS A 27 0.26 -11.20 -7.66
N VAL A 28 0.19 -10.11 -6.91
CA VAL A 28 0.46 -10.07 -5.49
C VAL A 28 -0.79 -9.57 -4.79
N ILE A 29 -1.29 -10.33 -3.82
CA ILE A 29 -2.31 -9.85 -2.88
C ILE A 29 -1.63 -9.60 -1.53
N ASP A 30 -1.79 -8.39 -1.05
CA ASP A 30 -1.19 -7.85 0.15
C ASP A 30 -2.29 -7.37 1.12
N CYS A 31 -2.03 -7.50 2.41
CA CYS A 31 -2.83 -6.89 3.46
C CYS A 31 -1.97 -5.87 4.19
N GLN A 32 -1.99 -4.62 3.72
CA GLN A 32 -1.14 -3.58 4.27
C GLN A 32 -1.62 -3.18 5.66
N ASP A 33 -0.71 -3.16 6.63
CA ASP A 33 -0.93 -2.55 7.94
C ASP A 33 -0.62 -1.05 7.83
N MET A 34 -1.64 -0.25 8.11
CA MET A 34 -1.64 1.21 8.05
C MET A 34 -1.98 1.82 9.41
N ALA A 35 -1.98 1.02 10.49
CA ALA A 35 -2.37 1.48 11.83
C ALA A 35 -1.54 2.68 12.31
N ASN A 36 -0.32 2.81 11.82
CA ASN A 36 0.63 3.87 12.18
C ASN A 36 0.86 4.87 11.05
N ALA A 37 0.03 4.87 9.99
CA ALA A 37 0.19 5.74 8.82
C ALA A 37 -0.96 6.74 8.66
N GLY A 38 -0.67 7.88 8.03
CA GLY A 38 -1.66 8.89 7.67
C GLY A 38 -1.05 10.10 6.98
N MET A 39 -1.68 11.26 7.13
CA MET A 39 -1.21 12.56 6.64
C MET A 39 -0.82 13.51 7.77
N ALA A 40 0.24 14.27 7.57
CA ALA A 40 0.67 15.35 8.45
C ALA A 40 0.55 16.69 7.73
N ASP A 41 0.47 17.78 8.50
CA ASP A 41 0.65 19.13 7.98
C ASP A 41 2.12 19.31 7.57
N ALA A 42 2.38 19.62 6.31
CA ALA A 42 3.72 19.69 5.75
C ALA A 42 4.55 20.89 6.24
N THR A 43 3.94 21.87 6.92
CA THR A 43 4.65 23.02 7.48
C THR A 43 5.10 22.74 8.92
N THR A 44 4.24 22.08 9.69
CA THR A 44 4.46 21.80 11.12
C THR A 44 4.96 20.39 11.39
N HIS A 45 4.90 19.50 10.40
CA HIS A 45 5.17 18.06 10.48
C HIS A 45 4.31 17.33 11.51
N LYS A 46 3.18 17.93 11.91
CA LYS A 46 2.28 17.35 12.92
C LYS A 46 1.25 16.44 12.25
N PRO A 47 1.03 15.22 12.77
CA PRO A 47 -0.01 14.33 12.28
C PRO A 47 -1.39 15.00 12.28
N LEU A 48 -2.16 14.77 11.22
CA LEU A 48 -3.55 15.20 11.11
C LEU A 48 -4.45 14.05 11.63
N PRO A 49 -5.09 14.18 12.79
CA PRO A 49 -5.83 13.06 13.40
C PRO A 49 -6.98 12.52 12.55
N ALA A 50 -7.56 13.35 11.67
CA ALA A 50 -8.63 12.92 10.77
C ALA A 50 -8.12 12.08 9.57
N SER A 51 -6.80 11.98 9.40
CA SER A 51 -6.17 11.28 8.28
C SER A 51 -5.57 9.92 8.65
N SER A 52 -5.42 9.63 9.94
CA SER A 52 -5.18 8.27 10.40
C SER A 52 -6.42 7.47 10.04
N SER A 53 -6.26 6.52 9.11
CA SER A 53 -7.38 5.74 8.62
C SER A 53 -8.05 5.02 9.80
N THR A 54 -9.39 5.05 9.88
CA THR A 54 -10.14 4.25 10.85
C THR A 54 -9.99 2.74 10.59
N ARG A 55 -9.42 2.37 9.43
CA ARG A 55 -9.12 1.00 9.01
C ARG A 55 -7.62 0.75 9.10
N ALA A 56 -7.19 0.12 10.18
CA ALA A 56 -5.80 -0.29 10.40
C ALA A 56 -5.20 -1.15 9.28
N ALA A 57 -6.00 -1.72 8.37
CA ALA A 57 -5.48 -2.51 7.25
C ALA A 57 -6.29 -2.35 5.96
N ALA A 58 -5.61 -2.47 4.81
CA ALA A 58 -6.20 -2.45 3.47
C ALA A 58 -5.71 -3.61 2.61
N ASN A 59 -6.62 -4.15 1.79
CA ASN A 59 -6.25 -5.13 0.77
C ASN A 59 -5.68 -4.41 -0.45
N VAL A 60 -4.49 -4.81 -0.88
CA VAL A 60 -3.88 -4.30 -2.11
C VAL A 60 -3.68 -5.48 -3.07
N GLU A 61 -4.09 -5.30 -4.31
CA GLU A 61 -3.85 -6.23 -5.39
C GLU A 61 -2.97 -5.56 -6.44
N ALA A 62 -1.78 -6.10 -6.66
CA ALA A 62 -0.81 -5.61 -7.63
C ALA A 62 -0.64 -6.63 -8.76
N THR A 63 -0.76 -6.16 -9.99
CA THR A 63 -0.44 -6.93 -11.20
C THR A 63 0.88 -6.43 -11.75
N LEU A 64 1.77 -7.36 -12.07
CA LEU A 64 3.11 -7.07 -12.56
C LEU A 64 3.39 -7.79 -13.87
N LYS A 65 4.19 -7.16 -14.72
CA LYS A 65 4.76 -7.76 -15.92
C LYS A 65 6.29 -7.73 -15.85
N ARG A 66 6.95 -8.83 -16.19
CA ARG A 66 8.40 -8.91 -16.27
C ARG A 66 8.85 -8.33 -17.60
N ASP A 67 9.75 -7.35 -17.57
CA ASP A 67 10.36 -6.78 -18.77
C ASP A 67 11.46 -7.72 -19.34
N SER A 68 12.00 -7.36 -20.51
CA SER A 68 13.09 -8.13 -21.15
C SER A 68 14.40 -8.13 -20.36
N SER A 69 14.58 -7.20 -19.42
CA SER A 69 15.70 -7.17 -18.49
C SER A 69 15.50 -8.08 -17.27
N GLY A 70 14.32 -8.71 -17.16
CA GLY A 70 13.97 -9.60 -16.06
C GLY A 70 13.37 -8.87 -14.85
N ARG A 71 13.14 -7.57 -14.92
CA ARG A 71 12.58 -6.78 -13.81
C ARG A 71 11.06 -6.80 -13.84
N TRP A 72 10.45 -6.97 -12.68
CA TRP A 72 9.00 -6.86 -12.53
C TRP A 72 8.58 -5.39 -12.51
N LEU A 73 7.69 -5.02 -13.41
CA LEU A 73 7.10 -3.69 -13.51
C LEU A 73 5.64 -3.76 -13.07
N LEU A 74 5.22 -2.83 -12.22
CA LEU A 74 3.83 -2.67 -11.82
C LEU A 74 3.00 -2.21 -13.02
N THR A 75 2.03 -3.02 -13.44
CA THR A 75 1.14 -2.71 -14.57
C THR A 75 -0.30 -2.47 -14.14
N GLY A 76 -0.65 -2.84 -12.91
CA GLY A 76 -1.95 -2.52 -12.31
C GLY A 76 -1.88 -2.53 -10.80
N LEU A 77 -2.63 -1.62 -10.16
CA LEU A 77 -2.73 -1.52 -8.71
C LEU A 77 -4.18 -1.24 -8.34
N THR A 78 -4.75 -2.09 -7.50
CA THR A 78 -6.09 -1.90 -6.94
C THR A 78 -6.00 -1.90 -5.42
N VAL A 79 -6.43 -0.81 -4.79
CA VAL A 79 -6.61 -0.74 -3.35
C VAL A 79 -8.08 -1.07 -3.07
N LYS A 80 -8.33 -2.21 -2.45
CA LYS A 80 -9.65 -2.59 -1.96
C LYS A 80 -9.73 -2.11 -0.52
N GLU A 81 -10.55 -1.10 -0.27
CA GLU A 81 -10.75 -0.56 1.09
C GLU A 81 -11.43 -1.56 2.04
N ALA A 82 -11.68 -2.80 1.64
CA ALA A 82 -12.17 -3.83 2.55
C ALA A 82 -11.11 -4.14 3.63
N PRO A 83 -11.49 -4.24 4.92
CA PRO A 83 -10.58 -4.66 5.97
C PRO A 83 -10.05 -6.07 5.67
N CYS A 84 -8.79 -6.31 6.01
CA CYS A 84 -8.19 -7.64 5.99
C CYS A 84 -7.47 -7.91 7.30
N THR A 85 -7.27 -9.20 7.58
CA THR A 85 -6.41 -9.66 8.65
C THR A 85 -5.05 -10.01 8.05
N PRO A 86 -3.96 -9.35 8.47
CA PRO A 86 -2.62 -9.77 8.10
C PRO A 86 -2.34 -11.20 8.55
N PRO A 87 -1.54 -11.99 7.81
CA PRO A 87 -0.98 -13.23 8.33
C PRO A 87 -0.13 -12.94 9.58
N SER A 88 -0.08 -13.89 10.52
CA SER A 88 0.79 -13.80 11.69
C SER A 88 2.27 -13.68 11.26
N PRO A 89 3.12 -12.96 12.03
CA PRO A 89 4.55 -12.85 11.75
C PRO A 89 5.28 -14.19 11.71
#